data_AF-A0A7Z9PTW2-F1
#
_entry.id   AF-A0A7Z9PTW2-F1
#
_cell.length_a   1.000
_cell.length_b   1.000
_cell.length_c   1.000
_cell.angle_alpha   90.00
_cell.angle_beta   90.00
_cell.angle_gamma   90.00
#
_symmetry.space_group_name_H-M   'P 1'
#
loop_
_entity.id
_entity.type
_entity.pdbx_description
1 polymer ?
#
loop_
_entity_poly.entity_id
_entity_poly.type
_entity_poly.pdbx_seq_one_letter_code
_entity_poly.pdbx_strand_id
1 'polypeptide(L)'
;MKNLLVLFSLALICLTPATAQGLVLARAGGYELTRNDLEPALELLKFLAQAPLSQTDIQAVINESIADFRTGPQELKTALNDLQKVYGAAQTTTDPLQLGDFRQKVIGELYLSVKDLPPHEIPDYVKILLTKAPVVAYDNNTKVVLTRPDLNACLRYMQQMNEFKGTALSQQDLNTAAQEVIAGFTQIDPETQKLLASGTVLLGVYKANFSQFSEEQKGATKSHFRDTVGGPPSNVRVRGPVEPEPTLTATLSTDGLDFHQALMKSIQSQGGSENYWSLSPEIEE
;
A
#
# COMPACT_ATOMS: atom_id res chain seq x y z
N MET A 1 30.63 9.33 -17.32
CA MET A 1 29.40 8.54 -17.52
C MET A 1 29.59 7.53 -18.66
N LYS A 2 30.67 6.73 -18.61
CA LYS A 2 31.08 5.79 -19.66
C LYS A 2 31.93 4.66 -19.05
N ASN A 3 31.79 3.48 -19.66
CA ASN A 3 32.60 2.23 -19.64
C ASN A 3 31.69 1.05 -19.25
N LEU A 4 31.08 0.22 -20.12
CA LEU A 4 31.44 -0.48 -21.38
C LEU A 4 32.57 -1.53 -21.25
N LEU A 5 32.26 -2.78 -21.68
CA LEU A 5 33.09 -4.00 -21.96
C LEU A 5 33.37 -4.93 -20.73
N VAL A 6 33.25 -6.28 -20.71
CA VAL A 6 33.25 -7.37 -21.72
C VAL A 6 32.75 -8.72 -21.12
N LEU A 7 31.92 -9.42 -21.92
CA LEU A 7 31.70 -10.87 -22.21
C LEU A 7 31.79 -12.05 -21.18
N PHE A 8 30.81 -12.94 -21.38
CA PHE A 8 30.80 -14.43 -21.37
C PHE A 8 30.86 -15.22 -20.04
N SER A 9 29.75 -15.87 -19.66
CA SER A 9 29.49 -17.32 -19.92
C SER A 9 28.39 -17.90 -19.02
N LEU A 10 27.56 -18.77 -19.62
CA LEU A 10 26.54 -19.63 -19.00
C LEU A 10 27.09 -20.53 -17.89
N ALA A 11 26.25 -20.84 -16.91
CA ALA A 11 26.05 -22.23 -16.46
C ALA A 11 24.64 -22.41 -15.88
N LEU A 12 23.84 -23.18 -16.62
CA LEU A 12 22.58 -23.81 -16.23
C LEU A 12 22.88 -24.87 -15.16
N ILE A 13 22.16 -24.89 -14.03
CA ILE A 13 21.92 -26.14 -13.29
C ILE A 13 20.45 -26.18 -12.87
N CYS A 14 19.75 -27.18 -13.40
CA CYS A 14 18.40 -27.58 -13.03
C CYS A 14 18.39 -28.47 -11.77
N LEU A 15 17.29 -28.34 -11.02
CA LEU A 15 16.62 -29.37 -10.20
C LEU A 15 17.27 -29.82 -8.87
N THR A 16 16.70 -29.32 -7.76
CA THR A 16 16.02 -30.08 -6.68
C THR A 16 15.36 -29.07 -5.72
N PRO A 17 14.30 -29.43 -4.97
CA PRO A 17 13.73 -28.56 -3.95
C PRO A 17 14.63 -28.62 -2.72
N ALA A 18 15.83 -28.06 -2.83
CA ALA A 18 16.44 -27.49 -1.65
C ALA A 18 15.44 -26.44 -1.16
N THR A 19 14.98 -26.57 0.07
CA THR A 19 14.26 -25.51 0.79
C THR A 19 14.83 -24.16 0.31
N ALA A 20 14.00 -23.31 -0.31
CA ALA A 20 14.46 -22.11 -1.02
C ALA A 20 15.30 -21.16 -0.13
N GLN A 21 15.33 -21.43 1.17
CA GLN A 21 16.19 -20.87 2.18
C GLN A 21 17.67 -21.27 1.97
N GLY A 22 18.53 -20.27 1.72
CA GLY A 22 19.98 -20.45 1.65
C GLY A 22 20.54 -20.84 0.26
N LEU A 23 19.73 -20.83 -0.80
CA LEU A 23 20.21 -21.01 -2.16
C LEU A 23 21.18 -19.89 -2.54
N VAL A 24 22.43 -20.23 -2.87
CA VAL A 24 23.42 -19.27 -3.39
C VAL A 24 23.05 -18.92 -4.83
N LEU A 25 22.80 -17.64 -5.07
CA LEU A 25 22.43 -17.08 -6.38
C LEU A 25 23.65 -16.61 -7.17
N ALA A 26 24.65 -16.02 -6.48
CA ALA A 26 25.89 -15.56 -7.09
C ALA A 26 27.05 -15.50 -6.09
N ARG A 27 28.29 -15.54 -6.61
CA ARG A 27 29.53 -15.33 -5.87
C ARG A 27 30.39 -14.30 -6.59
N ALA A 28 30.91 -13.32 -5.87
CA ALA A 28 31.79 -12.28 -6.41
C ALA A 28 32.62 -11.65 -5.28
N GLY A 29 33.89 -11.36 -5.53
CA GLY A 29 34.75 -10.63 -4.58
C GLY A 29 34.89 -11.27 -3.19
N GLY A 30 34.71 -12.58 -3.05
CA GLY A 30 34.72 -13.28 -1.75
C GLY A 30 33.40 -13.23 -0.97
N TYR A 31 32.35 -12.62 -1.55
CA TYR A 31 31.00 -12.58 -0.98
C TYR A 31 30.07 -13.59 -1.68
N GLU A 32 29.00 -13.97 -0.99
CA GLU A 32 27.89 -14.74 -1.54
C GLU A 32 26.59 -13.91 -1.47
N LEU A 33 25.86 -13.90 -2.59
CA LEU A 33 24.47 -13.47 -2.64
C LEU A 33 23.59 -14.70 -2.60
N THR A 34 22.71 -14.77 -1.62
CA THR A 34 21.77 -15.87 -1.40
C THR A 34 20.34 -15.42 -1.58
N ARG A 35 19.43 -16.38 -1.73
CA ARG A 35 17.99 -16.08 -1.76
C ARG A 35 17.51 -15.37 -0.49
N ASN A 36 18.08 -15.70 0.66
CA ASN A 36 17.71 -15.09 1.93
C ASN A 36 18.08 -13.60 2.00
N ASP A 37 19.15 -13.20 1.32
CA ASP A 37 19.56 -11.78 1.29
C ASP A 37 18.54 -10.91 0.54
N LEU A 38 17.82 -11.49 -0.44
CA LEU A 38 16.84 -10.78 -1.26
C LEU A 38 15.41 -10.81 -0.69
N GLU A 39 15.11 -11.76 0.20
CA GLU A 39 13.75 -11.95 0.70
C GLU A 39 13.17 -10.68 1.37
N PRO A 40 13.89 -9.93 2.23
CA PRO A 40 13.37 -8.68 2.79
C PRO A 40 13.03 -7.63 1.73
N ALA A 41 13.81 -7.55 0.64
CA ALA A 41 13.54 -6.62 -0.45
C ALA A 41 12.28 -7.01 -1.24
N LEU A 42 12.06 -8.31 -1.45
CA LEU A 42 10.86 -8.82 -2.11
C LEU A 42 9.61 -8.65 -1.24
N GLU A 43 9.72 -8.87 0.06
CA GLU A 43 8.63 -8.62 1.02
C GLU A 43 8.29 -7.14 1.12
N LEU A 44 9.31 -6.26 1.16
CA LEU A 44 9.08 -4.82 1.06
C LEU A 44 8.40 -4.46 -0.26
N LEU A 45 8.84 -5.01 -1.40
CA LEU A 45 8.22 -4.73 -2.70
C LEU A 45 6.75 -5.18 -2.75
N LYS A 46 6.42 -6.35 -2.18
CA LYS A 46 5.02 -6.79 -2.02
C LYS A 46 4.22 -5.82 -1.17
N PHE A 47 4.78 -5.40 -0.03
CA PHE A 47 4.14 -4.45 0.87
C PHE A 47 3.94 -3.07 0.22
N LEU A 48 4.91 -2.56 -0.54
CA LEU A 48 4.80 -1.32 -1.27
C LEU A 48 3.80 -1.44 -2.43
N ALA A 49 3.80 -2.56 -3.16
CA ALA A 49 2.85 -2.76 -4.25
C ALA A 49 1.43 -3.01 -3.76
N GLN A 50 1.26 -3.58 -2.56
CA GLN A 50 -0.01 -4.13 -2.07
C GLN A 50 -0.63 -5.06 -3.11
N ALA A 51 0.23 -5.85 -3.75
CA ALA A 51 -0.11 -6.83 -4.77
C ALA A 51 0.88 -8.01 -4.69
N PRO A 52 0.45 -9.25 -4.99
CA PRO A 52 1.37 -10.37 -5.04
C PRO A 52 2.44 -10.17 -6.13
N LEU A 53 3.63 -10.71 -5.90
CA LEU A 53 4.67 -10.80 -6.92
C LEU A 53 4.55 -12.13 -7.64
N SER A 54 4.43 -12.07 -8.97
CA SER A 54 4.47 -13.25 -9.81
C SER A 54 5.88 -13.85 -9.85
N GLN A 55 6.01 -15.09 -10.31
CA GLN A 55 7.34 -15.69 -10.50
C GLN A 55 8.21 -14.89 -11.49
N THR A 56 7.59 -14.28 -12.50
CA THR A 56 8.29 -13.39 -13.44
C THR A 56 8.82 -12.15 -12.74
N ASP A 57 8.02 -11.51 -11.87
CA ASP A 57 8.44 -10.35 -11.09
C ASP A 57 9.64 -10.71 -10.20
N ILE A 58 9.52 -11.82 -9.47
CA ILE A 58 10.57 -12.31 -8.58
C ILE A 58 11.86 -12.60 -9.36
N GLN A 59 11.77 -13.26 -10.51
CA GLN A 59 12.94 -13.59 -11.31
C GLN A 59 13.61 -12.36 -11.91
N ALA A 60 12.85 -11.34 -12.29
CA ALA A 60 13.41 -10.06 -12.77
C ALA A 60 14.26 -9.39 -11.68
N VAL A 61 13.72 -9.27 -10.45
CA VAL A 61 14.47 -8.71 -9.32
C VAL A 61 15.72 -9.53 -8.99
N ILE A 62 15.64 -10.86 -9.02
CA ILE A 62 16.81 -11.73 -8.82
C ILE A 62 17.87 -11.47 -9.88
N ASN A 63 17.48 -11.42 -11.15
CA ASN A 63 18.43 -11.26 -12.27
C ASN A 63 19.14 -9.91 -12.19
N GLU A 64 18.39 -8.84 -11.89
CA GLU A 64 18.95 -7.50 -11.66
C GLU A 64 19.92 -7.51 -10.46
N SER A 65 19.50 -8.09 -9.33
CA SER A 65 20.34 -8.17 -8.13
C SER A 65 21.63 -8.97 -8.37
N ILE A 66 21.58 -10.05 -9.16
CA ILE A 66 22.78 -10.80 -9.56
C ILE A 66 23.71 -9.95 -10.43
N ALA A 67 23.15 -9.15 -11.34
CA ALA A 67 23.94 -8.25 -12.18
C ALA A 67 24.65 -7.19 -11.33
N ASP A 68 23.92 -6.53 -10.43
CA ASP A 68 24.47 -5.52 -9.52
C ASP A 68 25.54 -6.12 -8.60
N PHE A 69 25.26 -7.29 -8.00
CA PHE A 69 26.18 -7.99 -7.11
C PHE A 69 27.53 -8.32 -7.76
N ARG A 70 27.54 -8.64 -9.05
CA ARG A 70 28.78 -8.94 -9.78
C ARG A 70 29.67 -7.71 -9.95
N THR A 71 29.08 -6.51 -9.94
CA THR A 71 29.81 -5.25 -10.12
C THR A 71 30.21 -4.60 -8.79
N GLY A 72 29.37 -4.75 -7.75
CA GLY A 72 29.58 -4.19 -6.42
C GLY A 72 29.02 -5.11 -5.33
N PRO A 73 29.71 -6.23 -5.02
CA PRO A 73 29.17 -7.23 -4.10
C PRO A 73 29.00 -6.71 -2.68
N GLN A 74 29.97 -5.92 -2.19
CA GLN A 74 29.91 -5.35 -0.85
C GLN A 74 28.83 -4.27 -0.77
N GLU A 75 28.76 -3.39 -1.77
CA GLU A 75 27.79 -2.29 -1.86
C GLU A 75 26.36 -2.83 -1.85
N LEU A 76 26.07 -3.86 -2.65
CA LEU A 76 24.74 -4.47 -2.67
C LEU A 76 24.41 -5.13 -1.32
N LYS A 77 25.34 -5.87 -0.71
CA LYS A 77 25.07 -6.49 0.61
C LYS A 77 24.80 -5.43 1.67
N THR A 78 25.51 -4.31 1.67
CA THR A 78 25.24 -3.19 2.58
C THR A 78 23.86 -2.60 2.33
N ALA A 79 23.50 -2.34 1.06
CA ALA A 79 22.18 -1.81 0.71
C ALA A 79 21.03 -2.74 1.14
N LEU A 80 21.17 -4.06 0.92
CA LEU A 80 20.17 -5.06 1.34
C LEU A 80 20.04 -5.12 2.88
N ASN A 81 21.15 -5.03 3.62
CA ASN A 81 21.13 -4.99 5.08
C ASN A 81 20.47 -3.71 5.61
N ASP A 82 20.71 -2.56 4.98
CA ASP A 82 20.09 -1.30 5.39
C ASP A 82 18.59 -1.28 5.06
N LEU A 83 18.20 -1.82 3.90
CA LEU A 83 16.79 -2.05 3.56
C LEU A 83 16.10 -2.96 4.58
N GLN A 84 16.76 -4.04 5.01
CA GLN A 84 16.20 -4.93 6.03
C GLN A 84 15.94 -4.19 7.35
N LYS A 85 16.82 -3.27 7.76
CA LYS A 85 16.60 -2.44 8.96
C LYS A 85 15.42 -1.48 8.79
N VAL A 86 15.31 -0.85 7.63
CA VAL A 86 14.20 0.07 7.31
C VAL A 86 12.87 -0.69 7.33
N TYR A 87 12.80 -1.84 6.66
CA TYR A 87 11.60 -2.67 6.65
C TYR A 87 11.28 -3.22 8.05
N GLY A 88 12.29 -3.68 8.78
CA GLY A 88 12.13 -4.12 10.17
C GLY A 88 11.63 -3.01 11.10
N ALA A 89 12.07 -1.77 10.90
CA ALA A 89 11.56 -0.61 11.63
C ALA A 89 10.08 -0.34 11.30
N ALA A 90 9.68 -0.45 10.03
CA ALA A 90 8.26 -0.33 9.64
C ALA A 90 7.39 -1.42 10.30
N GLN A 91 7.94 -2.61 10.54
CA GLN A 91 7.24 -3.70 11.25
C GLN A 91 7.01 -3.43 12.73
N THR A 92 7.64 -2.40 13.32
CA THR A 92 7.43 -2.03 14.72
C THR A 92 6.24 -1.11 14.95
N THR A 93 5.76 -0.42 13.91
CA THR A 93 4.55 0.41 14.04
C THR A 93 3.30 -0.44 13.81
N THR A 94 2.32 -0.30 14.70
CA THR A 94 1.02 -0.95 14.63
C THR A 94 -0.07 -0.03 14.09
N ASP A 95 0.24 1.25 13.91
CA ASP A 95 -0.70 2.27 13.46
C ASP A 95 -0.81 2.22 11.91
N PRO A 96 -2.00 1.90 11.37
CA PRO A 96 -2.25 1.83 9.93
C PRO A 96 -1.93 3.12 9.17
N LEU A 97 -2.14 4.29 9.77
CA LEU A 97 -1.85 5.58 9.11
C LEU A 97 -0.35 5.85 9.06
N GLN A 98 0.40 5.50 10.11
CA GLN A 98 1.87 5.58 10.09
C GLN A 98 2.48 4.62 9.08
N LEU A 99 1.91 3.41 8.94
CA LEU A 99 2.31 2.45 7.92
C LEU A 99 2.01 2.94 6.50
N GLY A 100 0.84 3.55 6.31
CA GLY A 100 0.50 4.23 5.07
C GLY A 100 1.49 5.33 4.73
N ASP A 101 1.78 6.24 5.67
CA ASP A 101 2.75 7.33 5.50
C ASP A 101 4.16 6.82 5.14
N PHE A 102 4.65 5.79 5.84
CA PHE A 102 5.91 5.12 5.50
C PHE A 102 5.89 4.60 4.06
N ARG A 103 4.85 3.85 3.68
CA ARG A 103 4.72 3.27 2.34
C ARG A 103 4.70 4.35 1.26
N GLN A 104 3.95 5.42 1.46
CA GLN A 104 3.84 6.53 0.52
C GLN A 104 5.16 7.26 0.33
N LYS A 105 5.92 7.50 1.40
CA LYS A 105 7.25 8.12 1.31
C LYS A 105 8.20 7.30 0.46
N VAL A 106 8.26 5.99 0.70
CA VAL A 106 9.12 5.09 -0.08
C VAL A 106 8.69 5.03 -1.55
N ILE A 107 7.40 4.89 -1.84
CA ILE A 107 6.90 4.92 -3.23
C ILE A 107 7.21 6.26 -3.88
N GLY A 108 7.04 7.36 -3.16
CA GLY A 108 7.30 8.72 -3.65
C GLY A 108 8.76 8.92 -4.02
N GLU A 109 9.70 8.51 -3.16
CA GLU A 109 11.14 8.58 -3.44
C GLU A 109 11.53 7.74 -4.67
N LEU A 110 11.00 6.51 -4.77
CA LEU A 110 11.24 5.63 -5.92
C LEU A 110 10.64 6.20 -7.21
N TYR A 111 9.44 6.77 -7.15
CA TYR A 111 8.81 7.42 -8.30
C TYR A 111 9.61 8.63 -8.77
N LEU A 112 10.03 9.51 -7.85
CA LEU A 112 10.79 10.71 -8.17
C LEU A 112 12.17 10.40 -8.75
N SER A 113 12.81 9.31 -8.33
CA SER A 113 14.13 8.92 -8.84
C SER A 113 14.08 8.42 -10.27
N VAL A 114 12.91 7.97 -10.77
CA VAL A 114 12.78 7.35 -12.10
C VAL A 114 11.83 8.06 -13.07
N LYS A 115 10.98 8.99 -12.60
CA LYS A 115 9.90 9.57 -13.42
C LYS A 115 10.37 10.27 -14.72
N ASP A 116 11.61 10.76 -14.73
CA ASP A 116 12.21 11.46 -15.86
C ASP A 116 13.25 10.59 -16.61
N LEU A 117 13.43 9.34 -16.19
CA LEU A 117 14.35 8.39 -16.83
C LEU A 117 13.69 7.68 -18.02
N PRO A 118 14.45 7.33 -19.07
CA PRO A 118 13.93 6.49 -20.14
C PRO A 118 13.65 5.07 -19.62
N PRO A 119 12.65 4.33 -20.17
CA PRO A 119 12.20 3.05 -19.61
C PRO A 119 13.28 1.97 -19.41
N HIS A 120 14.34 1.99 -20.21
CA HIS A 120 15.43 1.02 -20.13
C HIS A 120 16.45 1.32 -19.01
N GLU A 121 16.41 2.52 -18.43
CA GLU A 121 17.25 2.92 -17.29
C GLU A 121 16.53 2.75 -15.95
N ILE A 122 15.23 2.46 -15.95
CA ILE A 122 14.44 2.24 -14.74
C ILE A 122 14.77 0.85 -14.17
N PRO A 123 15.15 0.71 -12.89
CA PRO A 123 15.35 -0.59 -12.25
C PRO A 123 14.08 -1.45 -12.27
N ASP A 124 14.21 -2.75 -12.47
CA ASP A 124 13.11 -3.69 -12.63
C ASP A 124 12.21 -3.73 -11.39
N TYR A 125 12.75 -3.63 -10.18
CA TYR A 125 11.92 -3.55 -8.97
C TYR A 125 11.02 -2.30 -8.95
N VAL A 126 11.49 -1.16 -9.50
CA VAL A 126 10.67 0.06 -9.61
C VAL A 126 9.64 -0.08 -10.73
N LYS A 127 10.01 -0.68 -11.88
CA LYS A 127 9.06 -0.99 -12.95
C LYS A 127 7.91 -1.86 -12.43
N ILE A 128 8.23 -2.91 -11.69
CA ILE A 128 7.25 -3.82 -11.08
C ILE A 128 6.35 -3.07 -10.11
N LEU A 129 6.95 -2.28 -9.21
CA LEU A 129 6.19 -1.45 -8.25
C LEU A 129 5.21 -0.53 -8.97
N LEU A 130 5.68 0.27 -9.93
CA LEU A 130 4.85 1.26 -10.61
C LEU A 130 3.85 0.63 -11.60
N THR A 131 4.07 -0.62 -12.03
CA THR A 131 3.08 -1.38 -12.79
C THR A 131 1.92 -1.83 -11.90
N LYS A 132 2.22 -2.31 -10.69
CA LYS A 132 1.21 -2.83 -9.74
C LYS A 132 0.51 -1.71 -8.96
N ALA A 133 1.26 -0.68 -8.59
CA ALA A 133 0.79 0.49 -7.86
C ALA A 133 1.12 1.78 -8.64
N PRO A 134 0.47 2.00 -9.81
CA PRO A 134 0.75 3.17 -10.62
C PRO A 134 0.40 4.45 -9.85
N VAL A 135 1.34 5.39 -9.86
CA VAL A 135 1.16 6.73 -9.29
C VAL A 135 0.19 7.52 -10.17
N VAL A 136 -0.87 8.03 -9.55
CA VAL A 136 -1.92 8.80 -10.24
C VAL A 136 -1.91 10.28 -9.87
N ALA A 137 -1.36 10.61 -8.70
CA ALA A 137 -1.12 11.98 -8.30
C ALA A 137 0.07 12.03 -7.33
N TYR A 138 0.74 13.18 -7.29
CA TYR A 138 1.86 13.45 -6.40
C TYR A 138 1.85 14.93 -6.01
N ASP A 139 2.01 15.22 -4.74
CA ASP A 139 2.11 16.59 -4.23
C ASP A 139 3.55 16.91 -3.83
N ASN A 140 4.12 17.94 -4.47
CA ASN A 140 5.47 18.42 -4.20
C ASN A 140 5.62 19.07 -2.82
N ASN A 141 4.56 19.58 -2.22
CA ASN A 141 4.60 20.28 -0.94
C ASN A 141 4.60 19.30 0.22
N THR A 142 3.69 18.33 0.20
CA THR A 142 3.53 17.33 1.27
C THR A 142 4.38 16.08 1.04
N LYS A 143 4.91 15.90 -0.18
CA LYS A 143 5.64 14.71 -0.64
C LYS A 143 4.79 13.44 -0.65
N VAL A 144 3.47 13.57 -0.54
CA VAL A 144 2.54 12.44 -0.58
C VAL A 144 2.34 12.00 -2.03
N VAL A 145 2.33 10.68 -2.22
CA VAL A 145 2.02 10.04 -3.49
C VAL A 145 0.71 9.27 -3.37
N LEU A 146 -0.19 9.48 -4.33
CA LEU A 146 -1.42 8.71 -4.45
C LEU A 146 -1.23 7.65 -5.54
N THR A 147 -1.37 6.38 -5.17
CA THR A 147 -1.39 5.28 -6.13
C THR A 147 -2.83 4.91 -6.52
N ARG A 148 -3.03 4.31 -7.69
CA ARG A 148 -4.34 3.83 -8.11
C ARG A 148 -4.94 2.81 -7.12
N PRO A 149 -4.19 1.80 -6.63
CA PRO A 149 -4.71 0.90 -5.60
C PRO A 149 -5.17 1.62 -4.33
N ASP A 150 -4.39 2.59 -3.83
CA ASP A 150 -4.75 3.34 -2.63
C ASP A 150 -6.02 4.14 -2.81
N LEU A 151 -6.14 4.87 -3.92
CA LEU A 151 -7.35 5.61 -4.25
C LEU A 151 -8.57 4.69 -4.28
N ASN A 152 -8.48 3.58 -5.02
CA ASN A 152 -9.59 2.64 -5.14
C ASN A 152 -9.95 2.02 -3.78
N ALA A 153 -8.95 1.65 -2.98
CA ALA A 153 -9.15 1.04 -1.68
C ALA A 153 -9.74 2.04 -0.67
N CYS A 154 -9.30 3.30 -0.68
CA CYS A 154 -9.86 4.35 0.16
C CYS A 154 -11.34 4.61 -0.21
N LEU A 155 -11.66 4.70 -1.50
CA LEU A 155 -13.05 4.88 -1.94
C LEU A 155 -13.95 3.71 -1.53
N ARG A 156 -13.45 2.46 -1.62
CA ARG A 156 -14.17 1.27 -1.11
C ARG A 156 -14.32 1.31 0.42
N TYR A 157 -13.27 1.69 1.14
CA TYR A 157 -13.33 1.85 2.59
C TYR A 157 -14.39 2.88 3.01
N MET A 158 -14.49 3.98 2.27
CA MET A 158 -15.53 4.98 2.46
C MET A 158 -16.93 4.51 2.08
N GLN A 159 -17.05 3.73 1.01
CA GLN A 159 -18.32 3.09 0.65
C GLN A 159 -18.84 2.24 1.82
N GLN A 160 -17.97 1.46 2.48
CA GLN A 160 -18.36 0.66 3.65
C GLN A 160 -18.87 1.52 4.82
N MET A 161 -18.20 2.64 5.11
CA MET A 161 -18.66 3.58 6.14
C MET A 161 -20.01 4.22 5.80
N ASN A 162 -20.24 4.55 4.53
CA ASN A 162 -21.53 5.08 4.06
C ASN A 162 -22.65 4.03 4.17
N GLU A 163 -22.36 2.78 3.85
CA GLU A 163 -23.31 1.67 4.02
C GLU A 163 -23.74 1.53 5.48
N PHE A 164 -22.85 1.76 6.45
CA PHE A 164 -23.20 1.72 7.88
C PHE A 164 -24.17 2.84 8.28
N LYS A 165 -24.14 3.96 7.56
CA LYS A 165 -25.08 5.08 7.70
C LYS A 165 -26.38 4.87 6.92
N GLY A 166 -26.49 3.79 6.14
CA GLY A 166 -27.65 3.49 5.30
C GLY A 166 -27.64 4.16 3.93
N THR A 167 -26.51 4.72 3.51
CA THR A 167 -26.32 5.36 2.21
C THR A 167 -25.52 4.45 1.29
N ALA A 168 -26.09 4.08 0.15
CA ALA A 168 -25.39 3.30 -0.87
C ALA A 168 -24.81 4.21 -1.95
N LEU A 169 -23.51 4.09 -2.21
CA LEU A 169 -22.84 4.78 -3.31
C LEU A 169 -22.83 3.89 -4.55
N SER A 170 -23.16 4.46 -5.71
CA SER A 170 -23.08 3.75 -6.98
C SER A 170 -21.63 3.69 -7.49
N GLN A 171 -21.34 2.75 -8.39
CA GLN A 171 -20.03 2.69 -9.04
C GLN A 171 -19.71 3.97 -9.84
N GLN A 172 -20.73 4.65 -10.36
CA GLN A 172 -20.55 5.93 -11.07
C GLN A 172 -20.12 7.05 -10.10
N ASP A 173 -20.66 7.08 -8.89
CA ASP A 173 -20.26 8.05 -7.86
C ASP A 173 -18.80 7.83 -7.46
N LEU A 174 -18.40 6.57 -7.24
CA LEU A 174 -17.02 6.22 -6.93
C LEU A 174 -16.05 6.60 -8.05
N ASN A 175 -16.44 6.35 -9.30
CA ASN A 175 -15.61 6.72 -10.46
C ASN A 175 -15.47 8.24 -10.61
N THR A 176 -16.54 8.99 -10.34
CA THR A 176 -16.54 10.46 -10.40
C THR A 176 -15.62 11.02 -9.32
N ALA A 177 -15.79 10.55 -8.07
CA ALA A 177 -14.93 10.94 -6.95
C ALA A 177 -13.46 10.59 -7.20
N ALA A 178 -13.16 9.45 -7.81
CA ALA A 178 -11.79 9.08 -8.16
C ALA A 178 -11.14 10.11 -9.10
N GLN A 179 -11.88 10.60 -10.11
CA GLN A 179 -11.36 11.62 -11.04
C GLN A 179 -11.19 12.98 -10.36
N GLU A 180 -12.15 13.38 -9.52
CA GLU A 180 -12.08 14.62 -8.74
C GLU A 180 -10.86 14.63 -7.80
N VAL A 181 -10.65 13.53 -7.05
CA VAL A 181 -9.50 13.41 -6.14
C VAL A 181 -8.19 13.50 -6.90
N ILE A 182 -8.07 12.86 -8.07
CA ILE A 182 -6.84 12.95 -8.88
C ILE A 182 -6.61 14.38 -9.39
N ALA A 183 -7.64 15.00 -9.97
CA ALA A 183 -7.53 16.34 -10.53
C ALA A 183 -7.24 17.40 -9.46
N GLY A 184 -7.80 17.22 -8.26
CA GLY A 184 -7.70 18.15 -7.14
C GLY A 184 -6.64 17.77 -6.09
N PHE A 185 -5.86 16.70 -6.29
CA PHE A 185 -5.06 16.10 -5.20
C PHE A 185 -4.19 17.11 -4.45
N THR A 186 -3.51 18.00 -5.17
CA THR A 186 -2.62 19.03 -4.59
C THR A 186 -3.34 20.15 -3.83
N GLN A 187 -4.67 20.22 -3.92
CA GLN A 187 -5.51 21.17 -3.20
C GLN A 187 -6.16 20.56 -1.96
N ILE A 188 -6.06 19.23 -1.80
CA ILE A 188 -6.53 18.50 -0.63
C ILE A 188 -5.56 18.78 0.52
N ASP A 189 -6.07 18.92 1.75
CA ASP A 189 -5.23 19.13 2.92
C ASP A 189 -4.30 17.92 3.18
N PRO A 190 -3.14 18.14 3.84
CA PRO A 190 -2.14 17.08 4.00
C PRO A 190 -2.63 15.83 4.73
N GLU A 191 -3.56 15.96 5.68
CA GLU A 191 -4.02 14.82 6.46
C GLU A 191 -5.02 13.97 5.66
N THR A 192 -5.90 14.60 4.89
CA THR A 192 -6.76 13.90 3.93
C THR A 192 -5.95 13.25 2.81
N GLN A 193 -4.87 13.89 2.34
CA GLN A 193 -3.95 13.27 1.37
C GLN A 193 -3.34 11.97 1.92
N LYS A 194 -2.87 11.98 3.18
CA LYS A 194 -2.33 10.78 3.84
C LYS A 194 -3.38 9.69 3.99
N LEU A 195 -4.61 10.05 4.37
CA LEU A 195 -5.72 9.10 4.47
C LEU A 195 -6.00 8.42 3.12
N LEU A 196 -6.13 9.22 2.05
CA LEU A 196 -6.34 8.74 0.68
C LEU A 196 -5.22 7.80 0.24
N ALA A 197 -3.98 8.19 0.48
CA ALA A 197 -2.80 7.46 0.06
C ALA A 197 -2.47 6.25 0.97
N SER A 198 -3.22 6.05 2.07
CA SER A 198 -3.14 4.86 2.94
C SER A 198 -4.21 3.83 2.63
N GLY A 199 -5.01 4.04 1.58
CA GLY A 199 -6.26 3.31 1.35
C GLY A 199 -6.13 1.80 1.38
N THR A 200 -5.08 1.20 0.79
CA THR A 200 -4.92 -0.27 0.81
C THR A 200 -4.65 -0.80 2.21
N VAL A 201 -3.82 -0.10 3.00
CA VAL A 201 -3.49 -0.49 4.38
C VAL A 201 -4.75 -0.42 5.24
N LEU A 202 -5.49 0.69 5.15
CA LEU A 202 -6.73 0.90 5.90
C LEU A 202 -7.81 -0.13 5.55
N LEU A 203 -8.04 -0.36 4.26
CA LEU A 203 -9.01 -1.34 3.79
C LEU A 203 -8.60 -2.76 4.19
N GLY A 204 -7.31 -3.09 4.12
CA GLY A 204 -6.77 -4.39 4.54
C GLY A 204 -7.02 -4.67 6.02
N VAL A 205 -6.73 -3.70 6.89
CA VAL A 205 -7.01 -3.79 8.34
C VAL A 205 -8.49 -4.00 8.58
N TYR A 206 -9.35 -3.22 7.93
CA TYR A 206 -10.80 -3.36 8.05
C TYR A 206 -11.27 -4.76 7.63
N LYS A 207 -10.89 -5.22 6.43
CA LYS A 207 -11.31 -6.51 5.89
C LYS A 207 -10.85 -7.67 6.77
N ALA A 208 -9.61 -7.64 7.25
CA ALA A 208 -9.05 -8.68 8.10
C ALA A 208 -9.77 -8.79 9.45
N ASN A 209 -10.19 -7.68 10.05
CA ASN A 209 -11.03 -7.72 11.25
C ASN A 209 -12.43 -8.27 10.94
N PHE A 210 -13.09 -7.72 9.92
CA PHE A 210 -14.46 -8.09 9.59
C PHE A 210 -14.59 -9.53 9.09
N SER A 211 -13.54 -10.13 8.53
CA SER A 211 -13.56 -11.55 8.17
C SER A 211 -13.51 -12.48 9.38
N GLN A 212 -12.94 -12.02 10.50
CA GLN A 212 -12.83 -12.79 11.75
C GLN A 212 -14.01 -12.57 12.70
N PHE A 213 -14.73 -11.46 12.55
CA PHE A 213 -15.88 -11.14 13.40
C PHE A 213 -17.10 -12.03 13.13
N SER A 214 -17.77 -12.43 14.21
CA SER A 214 -19.11 -12.99 14.15
C SER A 214 -20.12 -11.97 13.60
N GLU A 215 -21.29 -12.44 13.16
CA GLU A 215 -22.36 -11.54 12.68
C GLU A 215 -22.84 -10.58 13.78
N GLU A 216 -22.80 -11.01 15.05
CA GLU A 216 -23.10 -10.16 16.21
C GLU A 216 -22.06 -9.04 16.35
N GLN A 217 -20.77 -9.35 16.29
CA GLN A 217 -19.68 -8.37 16.36
C GLN A 217 -19.74 -7.38 15.18
N LYS A 218 -20.05 -7.86 13.97
CA LYS A 218 -20.27 -6.99 12.80
C LYS A 218 -21.44 -6.04 13.05
N GLY A 219 -22.56 -6.54 13.56
CA GLY A 219 -23.74 -5.73 13.90
C GLY A 219 -23.43 -4.66 14.96
N ALA A 220 -22.73 -5.05 16.03
CA ALA A 220 -22.32 -4.15 17.11
C ALA A 220 -21.33 -3.07 16.61
N THR A 221 -20.36 -3.44 15.77
CA THR A 221 -19.42 -2.49 15.14
C THR A 221 -20.17 -1.44 14.33
N LYS A 222 -21.11 -1.86 13.47
CA LYS A 222 -21.92 -0.96 12.64
C LYS A 222 -22.75 0.00 13.50
N SER A 223 -23.38 -0.51 14.55
CA SER A 223 -24.20 0.33 15.44
C SER A 223 -23.34 1.33 16.19
N HIS A 224 -22.24 0.89 16.81
CA HIS A 224 -21.34 1.76 17.57
C HIS A 224 -20.73 2.86 16.67
N PHE A 225 -20.33 2.51 15.45
CA PHE A 225 -19.85 3.48 14.47
C PHE A 225 -20.90 4.56 14.19
N ARG A 226 -22.11 4.14 13.84
CA ARG A 226 -23.23 5.04 13.52
C ARG A 226 -23.56 5.97 14.69
N ASP A 227 -23.57 5.45 15.92
CA ASP A 227 -23.83 6.22 17.14
C ASP A 227 -22.71 7.25 17.40
N THR A 228 -21.48 6.96 16.98
CA THR A 228 -20.31 7.85 17.15
C THR A 228 -20.28 8.97 16.12
N VAL A 229 -20.58 8.69 14.84
CA VAL A 229 -20.46 9.67 13.73
C VAL A 229 -21.76 10.41 13.40
N GLY A 230 -22.86 10.14 14.12
CA GLY A 230 -24.14 10.82 13.90
C GLY A 230 -24.88 10.41 12.62
N GLY A 231 -24.86 9.12 12.25
CA GLY A 231 -25.79 8.56 11.25
C GLY A 231 -27.14 8.17 11.89
N PRO A 232 -28.29 8.24 11.21
CA PRO A 232 -29.55 8.50 11.90
C PRO A 232 -30.06 7.30 12.74
N PRO A 233 -30.56 7.58 13.96
CA PRO A 233 -31.74 6.92 14.49
C PRO A 233 -32.87 7.96 14.60
N SER A 234 -33.77 8.02 13.62
CA SER A 234 -35.17 8.43 13.85
C SER A 234 -36.00 8.30 12.58
N ASN A 235 -37.17 7.68 12.71
CA ASN A 235 -38.25 7.65 11.73
C ASN A 235 -38.91 9.03 11.52
N VAL A 236 -38.18 10.14 11.67
CA VAL A 236 -38.73 11.50 11.61
C VAL A 236 -38.18 12.18 10.36
N ARG A 237 -38.99 12.14 9.28
CA ARG A 237 -38.82 13.04 8.14
C ARG A 237 -39.02 14.48 8.60
N VAL A 238 -37.94 15.20 8.90
CA VAL A 238 -37.99 16.67 8.95
C VAL A 238 -37.85 17.18 7.52
N ARG A 239 -38.94 17.72 6.97
CA ARG A 239 -38.97 18.44 5.68
C ARG A 239 -38.28 19.80 5.86
N GLY A 240 -36.95 19.82 5.78
CA GLY A 240 -36.15 21.02 5.53
C GLY A 240 -35.77 21.13 4.05
N PRO A 241 -35.31 22.29 3.56
CA PRO A 241 -34.72 22.38 2.23
C PRO A 241 -33.57 21.37 2.15
N VAL A 242 -33.62 20.49 1.15
CA VAL A 242 -32.58 19.48 0.92
C VAL A 242 -31.31 20.22 0.52
N GLU A 243 -30.39 20.39 1.47
CA GLU A 243 -29.01 20.74 1.11
C GLU A 243 -28.49 19.66 0.14
N PRO A 244 -27.79 20.04 -0.95
CA PRO A 244 -27.22 19.05 -1.84
C PRO A 244 -26.33 18.13 -1.01
N GLU A 245 -26.52 16.81 -1.15
CA GLU A 245 -25.66 15.87 -0.43
C GLU A 245 -24.20 16.18 -0.78
N PRO A 246 -23.31 16.33 0.22
CA PRO A 246 -21.91 16.62 -0.03
C PRO A 246 -21.33 15.55 -0.95
N THR A 247 -20.54 15.96 -1.95
CA THR A 247 -19.85 15.00 -2.81
C THR A 247 -18.94 14.11 -1.96
N LEU A 248 -18.61 12.91 -2.45
CA LEU A 248 -17.71 12.00 -1.73
C LEU A 248 -16.36 12.70 -1.43
N THR A 249 -15.91 13.57 -2.33
CA THR A 249 -14.73 14.42 -2.19
C THR A 249 -14.85 15.45 -1.06
N ALA A 250 -16.05 16.03 -0.85
CA ALA A 250 -16.31 16.93 0.28
C ALA A 250 -16.42 16.17 1.62
N THR A 251 -16.99 14.96 1.59
CA THR A 251 -17.01 14.06 2.77
C THR A 251 -15.60 13.61 3.14
N LEU A 252 -14.76 13.33 2.13
CA LEU A 252 -13.33 13.01 2.28
C LEU A 252 -12.56 14.11 3.02
N SER A 253 -12.75 15.36 2.61
CA SER A 253 -12.00 16.51 3.16
C SER A 253 -12.49 16.98 4.52
N THR A 254 -13.76 16.71 4.88
CA THR A 254 -14.37 17.28 6.08
C THR A 254 -14.36 16.29 7.24
N ASP A 255 -14.73 15.03 6.99
CA ASP A 255 -15.02 14.05 8.06
C ASP A 255 -14.22 12.74 7.91
N GLY A 256 -13.38 12.61 6.88
CA GLY A 256 -12.73 11.33 6.54
C GLY A 256 -11.88 10.73 7.66
N LEU A 257 -11.10 11.57 8.35
CA LEU A 257 -10.28 11.14 9.49
C LEU A 257 -11.13 10.80 10.71
N ASP A 258 -12.15 11.61 11.01
CA ASP A 258 -13.06 11.37 12.12
C ASP A 258 -13.83 10.07 11.93
N PHE A 259 -14.27 9.78 10.70
CA PHE A 259 -14.92 8.51 10.37
C PHE A 259 -13.95 7.33 10.49
N HIS A 260 -12.71 7.47 10.01
CA HIS A 260 -11.71 6.43 10.22
C HIS A 260 -11.48 6.15 11.71
N GLN A 261 -11.27 7.19 12.53
CA GLN A 261 -11.08 7.06 13.97
C GLN A 261 -12.28 6.40 14.67
N ALA A 262 -13.50 6.82 14.31
CA ALA A 262 -14.72 6.23 14.84
C ALA A 262 -14.87 4.75 14.46
N LEU A 263 -14.53 4.39 13.22
CA LEU A 263 -14.58 3.00 12.76
C LEU A 263 -13.53 2.14 13.48
N MET A 264 -12.31 2.61 13.61
CA MET A 264 -11.26 1.88 14.33
C MET A 264 -11.60 1.67 15.80
N LYS A 265 -12.11 2.71 16.48
CA LYS A 265 -12.62 2.58 17.86
C LYS A 265 -13.75 1.56 17.96
N SER A 266 -14.63 1.52 16.97
CA SER A 266 -15.72 0.53 16.90
C SER A 266 -15.18 -0.89 16.73
N ILE A 267 -14.20 -1.10 15.85
CA ILE A 267 -13.53 -2.40 15.65
C ILE A 267 -12.86 -2.87 16.95
N GLN A 268 -12.09 -1.99 17.60
CA GLN A 268 -11.41 -2.30 18.86
C GLN A 268 -12.39 -2.65 19.98
N SER A 269 -13.54 -1.97 20.05
CA SER A 269 -14.58 -2.29 21.05
C SER A 269 -15.14 -3.71 20.94
N GLN A 270 -15.00 -4.34 19.75
CA GLN A 270 -15.44 -5.70 19.49
C GLN A 270 -14.30 -6.74 19.58
N GLY A 271 -13.12 -6.33 20.08
CA GLY A 271 -11.94 -7.18 20.21
C GLY A 271 -11.07 -7.24 18.95
N GLY A 272 -11.31 -6.36 17.97
CA GLY A 272 -10.47 -6.23 16.80
C GLY A 272 -9.13 -5.52 17.07
N SER A 273 -8.25 -5.55 16.08
CA SER A 273 -6.90 -5.00 16.13
C SER A 273 -6.69 -3.97 15.03
N GLU A 274 -5.83 -2.99 15.28
CA GLU A 274 -5.32 -2.08 14.24
C GLU A 274 -3.96 -2.53 13.70
N ASN A 275 -3.32 -3.52 14.36
CA ASN A 275 -1.99 -3.98 13.98
C ASN A 275 -2.03 -4.75 12.65
N TYR A 276 -1.75 -4.04 11.57
CA TYR A 276 -1.66 -4.55 10.20
C TYR A 276 -0.83 -5.83 10.12
N TRP A 277 0.35 -5.86 10.75
CA TRP A 277 1.25 -7.02 10.68
C TRP A 277 0.65 -8.26 11.35
N SER A 278 -0.08 -8.08 12.46
CA SER A 278 -0.73 -9.20 13.16
C SER A 278 -1.94 -9.76 12.41
N LEU A 279 -2.63 -8.90 11.65
CA LEU A 279 -3.83 -9.27 10.92
C LEU A 279 -3.53 -10.06 9.65
N SER A 280 -2.29 -9.97 9.15
CA SER A 280 -1.86 -10.54 7.87
C SER A 280 -2.90 -10.33 6.75
N PRO A 281 -3.29 -9.06 6.43
CA PRO A 281 -4.32 -8.81 5.44
C PRO A 281 -3.98 -9.49 4.13
N GLU A 282 -4.92 -10.25 3.59
CA GLU A 282 -4.75 -10.84 2.27
C GLU A 282 -4.60 -9.74 1.24
N ILE A 283 -3.48 -9.80 0.53
CA ILE A 283 -3.25 -8.96 -0.64
C ILE A 283 -4.04 -9.61 -1.79
N GLU A 284 -5.18 -9.01 -2.15
CA GLU A 284 -6.06 -9.53 -3.21
C GLU A 284 -5.31 -9.64 -4.56
N GLU A 285 -5.55 -10.74 -5.29
CA GLU A 285 -4.99 -11.01 -6.63
C GLU A 285 -5.56 -10.08 -7.71
#